data_AF-A0A0R3PSA8-F1
#
_entry.id   AF-A0A0R3PSA8-F1
#
_cell.length_a   1.000
_cell.length_b   1.000
_cell.length_c   1.000
_cell.angle_alpha   90.00
_cell.angle_beta   90.00
_cell.angle_gamma   90.00
#
_symmetry.space_group_name_H-M   'P 1'
#
loop_
_entity.id
_entity.type
_entity.pdbx_description
1 polymer ?
#
loop_
_entity_poly.entity_id
_entity_poly.type
_entity_poly.pdbx_seq_one_letter_code
_entity_poly.pdbx_strand_id
1 'polypeptide(L)'
;MCVLRKDHHCFITGACVGLGNQRYFITFLFWCFVGLLTSMLGFLYCVGPIAVVRWIVGLTNFLHAFICTIFSFILVSVVASGVCVCGCVCVCAYNCVLCFIEIRYISATIGERFRLIFGRYWIVNFLFPLFWNPQLLTAEIATNLFRVRSKQL
;
A
#
# COMPACT_ATOMS: atom_id res chain seq x y z
N MET A 1 7.41 -2.28 -23.68
CA MET A 1 8.00 -1.65 -22.49
C MET A 1 8.45 -2.74 -21.53
N CYS A 2 9.72 -2.80 -21.16
CA CYS A 2 10.22 -3.81 -20.22
C CYS A 2 10.26 -3.23 -18.80
N VAL A 3 9.73 -3.97 -17.81
CA VAL A 3 9.74 -3.58 -16.40
C VAL A 3 10.72 -4.46 -15.65
N LEU A 4 11.76 -3.84 -15.07
CA LEU A 4 12.77 -4.57 -14.32
C LEU A 4 12.13 -5.24 -13.09
N ARG A 5 12.27 -6.58 -13.03
CA ARG A 5 11.66 -7.43 -12.01
C ARG A 5 10.20 -7.08 -11.78
N LYS A 6 9.41 -7.16 -12.86
CA LYS A 6 7.96 -6.99 -12.81
C LYS A 6 7.39 -7.95 -11.77
N ASP A 7 6.71 -7.39 -10.78
CA ASP A 7 5.93 -8.15 -9.80
C ASP A 7 4.58 -8.47 -10.46
N HIS A 8 3.64 -7.53 -10.44
CA HIS A 8 2.33 -7.68 -11.06
C HIS A 8 1.92 -6.44 -11.86
N HIS A 9 0.92 -6.58 -12.71
CA HIS A 9 0.23 -5.42 -13.28
C HIS A 9 -0.89 -5.05 -12.32
N CYS A 10 -0.82 -3.86 -11.74
CA CYS A 10 -1.80 -3.41 -10.76
C CYS A 10 -2.93 -2.68 -11.48
N PHE A 11 -4.09 -3.33 -11.56
CA PHE A 11 -5.29 -2.74 -12.17
C PHE A 11 -5.71 -1.43 -11.49
N ILE A 12 -5.56 -1.34 -10.17
CA ILE A 12 -5.94 -0.14 -9.38
C ILE A 12 -5.11 1.09 -9.77
N THR A 13 -3.81 0.91 -9.97
CA THR A 13 -2.91 2.02 -10.34
C THR A 13 -2.78 2.20 -11.85
N GLY A 14 -3.38 1.31 -12.65
CA GLY A 14 -3.25 1.29 -14.11
C GLY A 14 -1.80 1.07 -14.60
N ALA A 15 -0.91 0.58 -13.74
CA ALA A 15 0.52 0.51 -14.00
C ALA A 15 1.13 -0.83 -13.54
N CYS A 16 2.24 -1.21 -14.17
CA CYS A 16 3.04 -2.34 -13.73
C CYS A 16 3.83 -1.97 -12.47
N VAL A 17 3.77 -2.81 -11.44
CA VAL A 17 4.61 -2.70 -10.24
C VAL A 17 5.86 -3.57 -10.44
N GLY A 18 7.03 -2.99 -10.21
CA GLY A 18 8.33 -3.63 -10.31
C GLY A 18 9.36 -2.86 -9.49
N LEU A 19 10.65 -3.19 -9.62
CA LEU A 19 11.69 -2.68 -8.72
C LEU A 19 11.73 -1.13 -8.62
N GLY A 20 11.46 -0.44 -9.73
CA GLY A 20 11.52 1.02 -9.81
C GLY A 20 10.41 1.74 -9.02
N ASN A 21 9.22 1.16 -8.92
CA ASN A 21 8.05 1.76 -8.25
C ASN A 21 7.54 0.98 -7.04
N GLN A 22 8.17 -0.15 -6.70
CA GLN A 22 7.81 -1.01 -5.58
C GLN A 22 7.74 -0.24 -4.24
N ARG A 23 8.66 0.71 -4.01
CA ARG A 23 8.65 1.54 -2.80
C ARG A 23 7.38 2.38 -2.65
N TYR A 24 6.95 3.04 -3.73
CA TYR A 24 5.77 3.90 -3.73
C TYR A 24 4.52 3.07 -3.53
N PHE A 25 4.49 1.89 -4.17
CA PHE A 25 3.40 0.96 -4.00
C PHE A 25 3.28 0.50 -2.53
N ILE A 26 4.37 0.10 -1.88
CA ILE A 26 4.32 -0.32 -0.46
C ILE A 26 3.88 0.84 0.45
N THR A 27 4.39 2.05 0.25
CA THR A 27 3.96 3.22 1.04
C THR A 27 2.49 3.55 0.80
N PHE A 28 2.00 3.45 -0.44
CA PHE A 28 0.58 3.59 -0.76
C PHE A 28 -0.27 2.58 0.03
N LEU A 29 0.12 1.29 0.03
CA LEU A 29 -0.57 0.24 0.79
C LEU A 29 -0.61 0.56 2.29
N PHE A 30 0.50 1.05 2.85
CA PHE A 30 0.59 1.43 4.26
C PHE A 30 -0.40 2.56 4.61
N TRP A 31 -0.44 3.64 3.83
CA TRP A 31 -1.36 4.74 4.08
C TRP A 31 -2.83 4.36 3.85
N CYS A 32 -3.13 3.48 2.89
CA CYS A 32 -4.47 2.91 2.75
C CYS A 32 -4.89 2.13 3.99
N PHE A 33 -3.99 1.35 4.59
CA PHE A 33 -4.26 0.62 5.83
C PHE A 33 -4.49 1.56 7.03
N VAL A 34 -3.69 2.62 7.18
CA VAL A 34 -3.90 3.65 8.22
C VAL A 34 -5.22 4.38 8.01
N GLY A 35 -5.57 4.71 6.76
CA GLY A 35 -6.88 5.28 6.40
C GLY A 35 -8.04 4.36 6.79
N LEU A 36 -7.90 3.05 6.58
CA LEU A 36 -8.89 2.07 7.01
C LEU A 36 -9.02 2.01 8.55
N LEU A 37 -7.92 1.95 9.28
CA LEU A 37 -7.95 1.92 10.76
C LEU A 37 -8.59 3.18 11.35
N THR A 38 -8.20 4.35 10.86
CA THR A 38 -8.78 5.63 11.31
C THR A 38 -10.26 5.73 10.95
N SER A 39 -10.67 5.23 9.78
CA SER A 39 -12.07 5.17 9.38
C SER A 39 -12.93 4.29 10.29
N MET A 40 -12.39 3.15 10.74
CA MET A 40 -13.09 2.21 11.63
C MET A 40 -13.30 2.80 13.02
N LEU A 41 -12.32 3.54 13.56
CA LEU A 41 -12.39 4.16 14.90
C LEU A 41 -13.39 5.31 14.97
N GLY A 42 -13.60 6.05 13.88
CA GLY A 42 -14.59 7.14 13.80
C GLY A 42 -16.05 6.68 13.62
N PHE A 43 -16.30 5.38 13.42
CA PHE A 43 -17.52 4.92 12.77
C PHE A 43 -18.73 4.63 13.68
N LEU A 44 -18.55 4.50 15.00
CA LEU A 44 -19.69 4.17 15.87
C LEU A 44 -20.66 5.34 16.10
N TYR A 45 -20.24 6.59 15.91
CA TYR A 45 -21.05 7.77 16.25
C TYR A 45 -21.66 8.53 15.05
N CYS A 46 -21.17 8.31 13.82
CA CYS A 46 -21.48 9.14 12.64
C CYS A 46 -21.96 8.35 11.41
N VAL A 47 -22.66 7.23 11.59
CA VAL A 47 -23.23 6.46 10.48
C VAL A 47 -24.30 7.32 9.78
N GLY A 48 -24.05 7.70 8.53
CA GLY A 48 -24.90 8.58 7.72
C GLY A 48 -26.39 8.24 7.75
N PRO A 49 -26.80 6.97 7.56
CA PRO A 49 -28.20 6.54 7.74
C PRO A 49 -28.81 6.92 9.09
N ILE A 50 -28.05 6.79 10.18
CA ILE A 50 -28.49 7.11 11.54
C ILE A 50 -28.61 8.63 11.71
N ALA A 51 -27.68 9.40 11.13
CA ALA A 51 -27.74 10.86 11.14
C ALA A 51 -28.96 11.41 10.36
N VAL A 52 -29.33 10.77 9.24
CA VAL A 52 -30.52 11.13 8.46
C VAL A 52 -31.80 10.81 9.24
N VAL A 53 -31.90 9.64 9.86
CA VAL A 53 -33.05 9.29 10.70
C VAL A 53 -33.21 10.26 11.87
N ARG A 54 -32.11 10.62 12.56
CA ARG A 54 -32.13 11.62 13.64
C ARG A 54 -32.58 13.01 13.17
N TRP A 55 -32.23 13.41 11.96
CA TRP A 55 -32.72 14.65 11.37
C TRP A 55 -34.22 14.59 11.04
N ILE A 56 -34.71 13.50 10.46
CA ILE A 56 -36.14 13.32 10.14
C ILE A 56 -37.00 13.37 11.42
N VAL A 57 -36.49 12.82 12.53
CA VAL A 57 -37.16 12.84 13.84
C VAL A 57 -37.01 14.20 14.56
N GLY A 58 -36.23 15.14 14.00
CA GLY A 58 -36.03 16.47 14.56
C GLY A 58 -35.03 16.53 15.73
N LEU A 59 -34.24 15.47 15.94
CA LEU A 59 -33.25 15.39 17.02
C LEU A 59 -31.93 16.12 16.68
N THR A 60 -31.70 16.41 15.40
CA THR A 60 -30.46 17.06 14.92
C THR A 60 -30.72 18.04 13.79
N ASN A 61 -29.84 19.03 13.63
CA ASN A 61 -29.90 20.02 12.56
C ASN A 61 -29.54 19.42 11.18
N PHE A 62 -30.09 20.00 10.11
CA PHE A 62 -29.82 19.61 8.72
C PHE A 62 -28.31 19.58 8.40
N LEU A 63 -27.57 20.60 8.84
CA LEU A 63 -26.13 20.71 8.61
C LEU A 63 -25.34 19.54 9.24
N HIS A 64 -25.77 19.06 10.40
CA HIS A 64 -25.17 17.89 11.04
C HIS A 64 -25.44 16.60 10.24
N ALA A 65 -26.66 16.42 9.72
CA ALA A 65 -26.99 15.26 8.89
C ALA A 65 -26.27 15.28 7.53
N PHE A 66 -26.13 16.47 6.92
CA PHE A 66 -25.42 16.66 5.65
C PHE A 66 -23.93 16.35 5.77
N ILE A 67 -23.26 16.85 6.82
CA ILE A 67 -21.82 16.57 7.04
C ILE A 67 -21.61 15.08 7.33
N CYS A 68 -22.42 14.46 8.18
CA CYS A 68 -22.29 13.03 8.50
C CYS A 68 -22.54 12.12 7.29
N THR A 69 -23.44 12.50 6.37
CA THR A 69 -23.71 11.72 5.15
C THR A 69 -22.58 11.83 4.12
N ILE A 70 -22.05 13.02 3.87
CA ILE A 70 -20.85 13.19 3.02
C ILE A 70 -19.67 12.39 3.59
N PHE A 71 -19.44 12.51 4.91
CA PHE A 71 -18.36 11.79 5.57
C PHE A 71 -18.53 10.28 5.44
N SER A 72 -19.77 9.77 5.54
CA SER A 72 -20.07 8.33 5.37
C SER A 72 -19.84 7.84 3.94
N PHE A 73 -20.18 8.63 2.92
CA PHE A 73 -19.91 8.27 1.52
C PHE A 73 -18.41 8.21 1.23
N ILE A 74 -17.67 9.23 1.67
CA ILE A 74 -16.20 9.26 1.56
C ILE A 74 -15.61 8.02 2.26
N LEU A 75 -16.15 7.67 3.44
CA LEU A 75 -15.72 6.50 4.18
C LEU A 75 -15.98 5.18 3.45
N VAL A 76 -17.17 4.99 2.88
CA VAL A 76 -17.50 3.78 2.10
C VAL A 76 -16.55 3.65 0.91
N SER A 77 -16.23 4.76 0.23
CA SER A 77 -15.23 4.77 -0.85
C SER A 77 -13.82 4.43 -0.36
N VAL A 78 -13.42 4.90 0.83
CA VAL A 78 -12.14 4.57 1.46
C VAL A 78 -12.09 3.12 1.92
N VAL A 79 -13.17 2.57 2.45
CA VAL A 79 -13.26 1.15 2.87
C VAL A 79 -13.27 0.25 1.64
N ALA A 80 -14.05 0.57 0.60
CA ALA A 80 -14.09 -0.20 -0.64
C ALA A 80 -12.72 -0.22 -1.35
N SER A 81 -12.04 0.94 -1.41
CA SER A 81 -10.66 1.00 -1.88
C SER A 81 -9.71 0.26 -0.95
N GLY A 82 -9.88 0.35 0.36
CA GLY A 82 -9.11 -0.40 1.36
C GLY A 82 -9.24 -1.91 1.25
N VAL A 83 -10.43 -2.44 0.95
CA VAL A 83 -10.67 -3.88 0.70
C VAL A 83 -10.02 -4.32 -0.61
N CYS A 84 -10.15 -3.51 -1.67
CA CYS A 84 -9.49 -3.78 -2.95
C CYS A 84 -7.96 -3.77 -2.80
N VAL A 85 -7.44 -2.79 -2.06
CA VAL A 85 -6.03 -2.66 -1.71
C VAL A 85 -5.58 -3.82 -0.81
N CYS A 86 -6.34 -4.22 0.20
CA CYS A 86 -6.05 -5.38 1.05
C CYS A 86 -6.00 -6.68 0.22
N GLY A 87 -6.92 -6.86 -0.72
CA GLY A 87 -6.87 -7.94 -1.70
C GLY A 87 -5.57 -7.91 -2.51
N CYS A 88 -5.16 -6.73 -3.00
CA CYS A 88 -3.87 -6.55 -3.64
C CYS A 88 -2.70 -6.83 -2.69
N VAL A 89 -2.76 -6.44 -1.42
CA VAL A 89 -1.74 -6.76 -0.40
C VAL A 89 -1.65 -8.25 -0.17
N CYS A 90 -2.77 -8.98 -0.07
CA CYS A 90 -2.76 -10.43 0.12
C CYS A 90 -2.13 -11.15 -1.08
N VAL A 91 -2.48 -10.73 -2.30
CA VAL A 91 -1.86 -11.24 -3.53
C VAL A 91 -0.38 -10.86 -3.58
N CYS A 92 -0.03 -9.62 -3.23
CA CYS A 92 1.36 -9.18 -3.15
C CYS A 92 2.12 -9.91 -2.06
N ALA A 93 1.53 -10.18 -0.90
CA ALA A 93 2.17 -10.86 0.21
C ALA A 93 2.42 -12.33 -0.14
N TYR A 94 1.49 -12.98 -0.84
CA TYR A 94 1.70 -14.31 -1.40
C TYR A 94 2.90 -14.33 -2.36
N ASN A 95 2.92 -13.41 -3.34
CA ASN A 95 4.04 -13.28 -4.29
C ASN A 95 5.34 -12.79 -3.62
N CYS A 96 5.23 -11.96 -2.59
CA CYS A 96 6.32 -11.40 -1.84
C CYS A 96 6.92 -12.45 -0.92
N VAL A 97 6.15 -13.37 -0.33
CA VAL A 97 6.67 -14.54 0.41
C VAL A 97 7.47 -15.44 -0.53
N LEU A 98 6.98 -15.73 -1.73
CA LEU A 98 7.73 -16.44 -2.76
C LEU A 98 9.05 -15.74 -3.11
N CYS A 99 9.00 -14.43 -3.33
CA CYS A 99 10.15 -13.56 -3.58
C CYS A 99 11.09 -13.44 -2.35
N PHE A 100 10.57 -13.47 -1.13
CA PHE A 100 11.33 -13.38 0.13
C PHE A 100 12.02 -14.70 0.42
N ILE A 101 11.42 -15.84 0.04
CA ILE A 101 12.04 -17.16 0.07
C ILE A 101 13.24 -17.17 -0.90
N GLU A 102 13.08 -16.60 -2.10
CA GLU A 102 14.16 -16.46 -3.08
C GLU A 102 15.28 -15.52 -2.57
N ILE A 103 14.93 -14.38 -1.95
CA ILE A 103 15.88 -13.41 -1.36
C ILE A 103 16.49 -13.90 -0.04
N ARG A 104 15.83 -14.84 0.68
CA ARG A 104 16.36 -15.46 1.92
C ARG A 104 17.70 -16.13 1.67
N TYR A 105 17.96 -16.50 0.42
CA TYR A 105 19.19 -17.12 -0.03
C TYR A 105 20.35 -16.12 -0.24
N ILE A 106 20.11 -14.80 -0.25
CA ILE A 106 21.08 -13.77 -0.70
C ILE A 106 21.49 -12.76 0.39
N SER A 107 20.67 -12.47 1.42
CA SER A 107 20.99 -11.43 2.43
C SER A 107 20.64 -11.84 3.87
N ALA A 108 21.55 -11.56 4.81
CA ALA A 108 21.54 -12.06 6.19
C ALA A 108 20.69 -11.24 7.18
N THR A 109 20.43 -9.94 6.94
CA THR A 109 19.76 -9.07 7.92
C THR A 109 18.54 -8.34 7.35
N ILE A 110 17.45 -8.27 8.14
CA ILE A 110 16.17 -7.66 7.74
C ILE A 110 16.35 -6.18 7.30
N GLY A 111 17.21 -5.42 7.99
CA GLY A 111 17.47 -4.02 7.66
C GLY A 111 18.12 -3.80 6.28
N GLU A 112 18.97 -4.72 5.83
CA GLU A 112 19.57 -4.66 4.49
C GLU A 112 18.51 -4.88 3.41
N ARG A 113 17.55 -5.78 3.67
CA ARG A 113 16.41 -6.03 2.78
C ARG A 113 15.52 -4.79 2.62
N PHE A 114 15.29 -4.04 3.70
CA PHE A 114 14.57 -2.77 3.62
C PHE A 114 15.37 -1.67 2.92
N ARG A 115 16.69 -1.61 3.13
CA ARG A 115 17.57 -0.65 2.43
C ARG A 115 17.62 -0.88 0.92
N LEU A 116 17.45 -2.11 0.45
CA LEU A 116 17.31 -2.42 -0.97
C LEU A 116 16.08 -1.78 -1.60
N ILE A 117 14.95 -1.82 -0.89
CA ILE A 117 13.66 -1.36 -1.41
C ILE A 117 13.48 0.15 -1.21
N PHE A 118 13.82 0.65 -0.02
CA PHE A 118 13.57 2.03 0.40
C PHE A 118 14.84 2.90 0.42
N GLY A 119 16.02 2.38 0.10
CA GLY A 119 17.26 3.15 0.08
C GLY A 119 17.88 3.40 1.45
N ARG A 120 18.84 4.32 1.52
CA ARG A 120 19.69 4.56 2.72
C ARG A 120 18.89 4.90 3.98
N TYR A 121 17.86 5.75 3.83
CA TYR A 121 16.98 6.21 4.91
C TYR A 121 15.63 5.49 4.85
N TRP A 122 15.68 4.16 4.98
CA TRP A 122 14.55 3.29 4.70
C TRP A 122 13.28 3.61 5.51
N ILE A 123 13.41 4.03 6.78
CA ILE A 123 12.26 4.40 7.65
C ILE A 123 11.55 5.65 7.12
N VAL A 124 12.33 6.69 6.78
CA VAL A 124 11.76 7.94 6.26
C VAL A 124 11.10 7.67 4.92
N ASN A 125 11.78 6.93 4.04
CA ASN A 125 11.25 6.55 2.73
C ASN A 125 10.05 5.60 2.79
N PHE A 126 9.89 4.86 3.88
CA PHE A 126 8.72 4.02 4.12
C PHE A 126 7.47 4.88 4.38
N LEU A 127 7.60 5.92 5.21
CA LEU A 127 6.50 6.85 5.52
C LEU A 127 6.26 7.87 4.41
N PHE A 128 7.33 8.47 3.91
CA PHE A 128 7.33 9.51 2.88
C PHE A 128 8.37 9.17 1.83
N PRO A 129 7.97 8.65 0.65
CA PRO A 129 8.92 8.18 -0.33
C PRO A 129 9.61 9.37 -1.01
N LEU A 130 10.83 9.68 -0.56
CA LEU A 130 11.62 10.78 -1.09
C LEU A 130 12.04 10.43 -2.51
N PHE A 131 11.54 11.17 -3.50
CA PHE A 131 11.82 10.90 -4.90
C PHE A 131 13.32 11.03 -5.22
N TRP A 132 14.03 11.93 -4.53
CA TRP A 132 15.46 12.20 -4.71
C TRP A 132 16.40 11.20 -4.05
N ASN A 133 15.91 10.26 -3.24
CA ASN A 133 16.76 9.25 -2.60
C ASN A 133 16.56 7.89 -3.30
N PRO A 134 17.41 7.50 -4.25
CA PRO A 134 17.22 6.28 -5.03
C PRO A 134 17.42 5.00 -4.20
N GLN A 135 16.91 3.89 -4.75
CA GLN A 135 17.13 2.55 -4.22
C GLN A 135 18.62 2.18 -4.26
N LEU A 136 19.09 1.51 -3.20
CA LEU A 136 20.49 1.18 -3.05
C LEU A 136 20.77 -0.18 -3.71
N LEU A 137 20.93 -0.17 -5.03
CA LEU A 137 21.23 -1.37 -5.82
C LEU A 137 22.75 -1.51 -5.97
N THR A 138 23.38 -2.35 -5.13
CA THR A 138 24.82 -2.61 -5.27
C THR A 138 25.07 -3.50 -6.49
N ALA A 139 26.27 -3.39 -7.07
CA ALA A 139 26.66 -4.18 -8.24
C ALA A 139 26.50 -5.68 -7.97
N GLU A 140 26.97 -6.17 -6.82
CA GLU A 140 26.82 -7.56 -6.39
C GLU A 140 25.36 -8.02 -6.34
N ILE A 141 24.46 -7.18 -5.82
CA ILE A 141 23.03 -7.50 -5.73
C ILE A 141 22.40 -7.52 -7.11
N ALA A 142 22.79 -6.60 -8.01
CA ALA A 142 22.36 -6.63 -9.39
C ALA A 142 22.82 -7.91 -10.10
N THR A 143 24.09 -8.31 -9.95
CA THR A 143 24.61 -9.54 -10.57
C THR A 143 23.89 -10.77 -10.05
N ASN A 144 23.63 -10.84 -8.73
CA ASN A 144 22.88 -11.94 -8.13
C ASN A 144 21.42 -11.96 -8.63
N LEU A 145 20.78 -10.79 -8.77
CA LEU A 145 19.42 -10.68 -9.33
C LEU A 145 19.33 -11.27 -10.74
N PHE A 146 20.29 -10.94 -11.61
CA PHE A 146 20.29 -11.41 -13.00
C PHE A 146 20.73 -12.87 -13.11
N ARG A 147 21.66 -13.32 -12.27
CA ARG A 147 22.19 -14.69 -12.26
C ARG A 147 21.20 -15.74 -11.75
N VAL A 148 20.33 -15.39 -10.80
CA VAL A 148 19.27 -16.31 -10.33
C VAL A 148 18.26 -16.56 -11.45
N ARG A 149 17.89 -15.51 -12.20
CA ARG A 149 16.95 -15.60 -13.33
C ARG A 149 17.49 -16.38 -14.52
N SER A 150 18.79 -16.32 -14.81
CA SER A 150 19.38 -17.06 -15.93
C SER A 150 19.41 -18.58 -15.70
N LYS A 151 19.22 -19.05 -14.46
CA LYS A 151 19.17 -20.49 -14.14
C LYS A 151 17.75 -21.06 -14.19
N GLN A 152 16.73 -20.22 -14.35
CA GLN A 152 15.31 -20.63 -14.45
C GLN A 152 14.74 -20.49 -15.86
N LEU A 153 15.59 -20.21 -16.85
CA LEU A 153 15.26 -20.10 -18.27
C LEU A 153 15.91 -21.24 -19.04
#